data_AF-M6UQC2-F1
#
_entry.id   AF-M6UQC2-F1
#
_cell.length_a   1.000
_cell.length_b   1.000
_cell.length_c   1.000
_cell.angle_alpha   90.00
_cell.angle_beta   90.00
_cell.angle_gamma   90.00
#
_symmetry.space_group_name_H-M   'P 1'
#
loop_
_entity.id
_entity.type
_entity.pdbx_description
1 polymer ?
#
loop_
_entity_poly.entity_id
_entity_poly.type
_entity_poly.pdbx_seq_one_letter_code
_entity_poly.pdbx_strand_id
1 'polypeptide(L)'
;MNKTRLIQKQNAAKRIELNLKNEQLTIEQYKNENKIFSQTYDYENAEEALKEINIFVKWKAWEGYYPEEEGPDYADRWRNYWLNNFPEKNISPKRPTYELLIETVKNRDIEFFIANNNTPGIGIKSNSSKSGDPILIYAIKTKSITIVDYLLNTMWLERTIKDQNGLSAWDHILQAKDSYLGYLFLEKVVLFGTEEERKKYRIELGLPEEKETSSFETQEKENHKNKQGFEVDVLTNFAIQKITSFAKDHVDETFYGFAIDASYIKMNSVEAFAKTLEEYQLKWPNNYDTPEKIQKLKNNVGDWKYTLADFIETCNENEDGIMEGPFDEELYDKHYNANDLEQKNSEYSRAMNLVLSNLIEKKIFQKLKTSPDFNSFKVEHNY
;
A
#
# COMPACT_ATOMS: atom_id res chain seq x y z
N MET A 1 -4.04 -31.92 -15.37
CA MET A 1 -3.09 -30.94 -14.82
C MET A 1 -3.41 -29.64 -15.49
N ASN A 2 -3.93 -28.67 -14.74
CA ASN A 2 -4.24 -27.35 -15.28
C ASN A 2 -3.07 -26.43 -14.94
N LYS A 3 -2.33 -25.97 -15.95
CA LYS A 3 -1.18 -25.10 -15.78
C LYS A 3 -1.54 -23.73 -16.32
N THR A 4 -1.45 -22.71 -15.49
CA THR A 4 -1.70 -21.32 -15.89
C THR A 4 -0.42 -20.52 -15.64
N ARG A 5 0.10 -19.90 -16.70
CA ARG A 5 1.22 -18.96 -16.60
C ARG A 5 0.68 -17.54 -16.59
N LEU A 6 1.06 -16.77 -15.58
CA LEU A 6 0.72 -15.37 -15.44
C LEU A 6 1.96 -14.50 -15.70
N ILE A 7 1.83 -13.49 -16.56
CA ILE A 7 2.90 -12.54 -16.92
C ILE A 7 2.53 -11.17 -16.38
N GLN A 8 3.48 -10.45 -15.78
CA GLN A 8 3.25 -9.08 -15.32
C GLN A 8 3.40 -8.07 -16.47
N LYS A 9 2.33 -7.31 -16.76
CA LYS A 9 2.28 -6.32 -17.86
C LYS A 9 3.42 -5.30 -17.83
N GLN A 10 3.81 -4.84 -16.64
CA GLN A 10 4.87 -3.82 -16.47
C GLN A 10 6.28 -4.42 -16.40
N ASN A 11 6.40 -5.74 -16.24
CA ASN A 11 7.70 -6.40 -16.08
C ASN A 11 7.60 -7.86 -16.51
N ALA A 12 7.80 -8.13 -17.81
CA ALA A 12 7.69 -9.48 -18.38
C ALA A 12 8.67 -10.49 -17.75
N ALA A 13 9.74 -10.03 -17.08
CA ALA A 13 10.64 -10.90 -16.34
C ALA A 13 9.98 -11.50 -15.08
N LYS A 14 8.94 -10.88 -14.52
CA LYS A 14 8.18 -11.44 -13.40
C LYS A 14 7.04 -12.29 -13.93
N ARG A 15 7.10 -13.59 -13.63
CA ARG A 15 6.03 -14.56 -13.98
C ARG A 15 5.63 -15.40 -12.76
N ILE A 16 4.37 -15.79 -12.73
CA ILE A 16 3.83 -16.76 -11.76
C ILE A 16 3.33 -17.97 -12.54
N GLU A 17 3.72 -19.17 -12.13
CA GLU A 17 3.16 -20.41 -12.68
C GLU A 17 2.29 -21.08 -11.61
N LEU A 18 1.05 -21.37 -12.00
CA LEU A 18 0.06 -22.05 -11.18
C LEU A 18 -0.14 -23.46 -11.75
N ASN A 19 0.10 -24.48 -10.92
CA ASN A 19 -0.05 -25.87 -11.31
C ASN A 19 -1.09 -26.53 -10.41
N LEU A 20 -2.26 -26.83 -10.96
CA LEU A 20 -3.32 -27.55 -10.26
C LEU A 20 -3.33 -29.03 -10.67
N LYS A 21 -3.19 -29.91 -9.67
CA LYS A 21 -3.30 -31.37 -9.82
C LYS A 21 -4.16 -31.93 -8.70
N ASN A 22 -5.36 -32.36 -9.05
CA ASN A 22 -6.39 -32.83 -8.10
C ASN A 22 -6.66 -31.75 -7.03
N GLU A 23 -6.45 -32.06 -5.75
CA GLU A 23 -6.64 -31.17 -4.61
C GLU A 23 -5.40 -30.31 -4.30
N GLN A 24 -4.34 -30.38 -5.12
CA GLN A 24 -3.07 -29.69 -4.88
C GLN A 24 -2.86 -28.52 -5.84
N LEU A 25 -2.72 -27.30 -5.29
CA LEU A 25 -2.30 -26.12 -6.03
C LEU A 25 -0.84 -25.82 -5.71
N THR A 26 0.01 -25.77 -6.72
CA THR A 26 1.39 -25.29 -6.58
C THR A 26 1.53 -23.93 -7.23
N ILE A 27 2.08 -22.97 -6.48
CA ILE A 27 2.39 -21.62 -6.92
C ILE A 27 3.90 -21.46 -6.96
N GLU A 28 4.41 -21.10 -8.14
CA GLU A 28 5.82 -20.80 -8.34
C GLU A 28 5.95 -19.38 -8.87
N GLN A 29 6.85 -18.59 -8.29
CA GLN A 29 7.21 -17.29 -8.85
C GLN A 29 8.60 -17.35 -9.43
N TYR A 30 8.79 -16.71 -10.57
CA TYR A 30 10.07 -16.60 -11.25
C TYR A 30 10.41 -15.13 -11.53
N LYS A 31 11.70 -14.87 -11.58
CA LYS A 31 12.28 -13.65 -12.16
C LYS A 31 13.27 -14.07 -13.25
N ASN A 32 12.99 -13.70 -14.50
CA ASN A 32 13.60 -14.31 -15.68
C ASN A 32 13.38 -15.83 -15.67
N GLU A 33 14.45 -16.61 -15.76
CA GLU A 33 14.41 -18.07 -15.69
C GLU A 33 14.57 -18.62 -14.26
N ASN A 34 14.95 -17.77 -13.31
CA ASN A 34 15.24 -18.19 -11.95
C ASN A 34 13.96 -18.30 -11.13
N LYS A 35 13.72 -19.48 -10.55
CA LYS A 35 12.64 -19.70 -9.59
C LYS A 35 12.97 -19.02 -8.27
N ILE A 36 12.07 -18.17 -7.79
CA ILE A 36 12.16 -17.45 -6.53
C ILE A 36 11.63 -18.33 -5.40
N PHE A 37 10.46 -18.94 -5.58
CA PHE A 37 9.88 -19.86 -4.61
C PHE A 37 8.97 -20.88 -5.29
N SER A 38 8.60 -21.91 -4.53
CA SER A 38 7.63 -22.94 -4.92
C SER A 38 6.86 -23.36 -3.68
N GLN A 39 5.57 -23.05 -3.64
CA GLN A 39 4.70 -23.42 -2.52
C GLN A 39 3.53 -24.28 -3.00
N THR A 40 3.28 -25.40 -2.33
CA THR A 40 2.14 -26.28 -2.60
C THR A 40 1.13 -26.20 -1.46
N TYR A 41 -0.15 -26.17 -1.82
CA TYR A 41 -1.28 -26.17 -0.91
C TYR A 41 -2.19 -27.35 -1.22
N ASP A 42 -2.48 -28.15 -0.18
CA ASP A 42 -3.49 -29.20 -0.24
C ASP A 42 -4.84 -28.64 0.23
N TYR A 43 -5.89 -28.81 -0.58
CA TYR A 43 -7.27 -28.45 -0.27
C TYR A 43 -8.08 -29.68 0.10
N GLU A 44 -9.29 -29.48 0.66
CA GLU A 44 -10.13 -30.60 1.07
C GLU A 44 -10.64 -31.41 -0.13
N ASN A 45 -10.85 -30.72 -1.26
CA ASN A 45 -11.35 -31.32 -2.49
C ASN A 45 -10.93 -30.49 -3.73
N ALA A 46 -11.09 -31.10 -4.91
CA ALA A 46 -10.68 -30.49 -6.18
C ALA A 46 -11.51 -29.25 -6.55
N GLU A 47 -12.77 -29.16 -6.11
CA GLU A 47 -13.63 -28.00 -6.35
C GLU A 47 -13.10 -26.77 -5.61
N GLU A 48 -12.68 -26.95 -4.36
CA GLU A 48 -12.09 -25.91 -3.54
C GLU A 48 -10.76 -25.42 -4.12
N ALA A 49 -9.88 -26.33 -4.53
CA ALA A 49 -8.61 -25.99 -5.18
C ALA A 49 -8.83 -25.25 -6.51
N LEU A 50 -9.83 -25.68 -7.30
CA LEU A 50 -10.22 -25.01 -8.54
C LEU A 50 -10.81 -23.61 -8.29
N LYS A 51 -11.58 -23.45 -7.22
CA LYS A 51 -12.09 -22.14 -6.82
C LYS A 51 -10.95 -21.20 -6.47
N GLU A 52 -9.98 -21.66 -5.68
CA GLU A 52 -8.84 -20.86 -5.25
C GLU A 52 -7.99 -20.39 -6.44
N ILE A 53 -7.60 -21.29 -7.37
CA ILE A 53 -6.81 -20.89 -8.54
C ILE A 53 -7.57 -19.87 -9.41
N ASN A 54 -8.89 -20.05 -9.58
CA ASN A 54 -9.70 -19.14 -10.39
C ASN A 54 -9.76 -17.73 -9.78
N ILE A 55 -9.95 -17.62 -8.46
CA ILE A 55 -9.95 -16.31 -7.81
C ILE A 55 -8.55 -15.71 -7.74
N PHE A 56 -7.50 -16.53 -7.61
CA PHE A 56 -6.12 -16.09 -7.58
C PHE A 56 -5.74 -15.40 -8.90
N VAL A 57 -6.06 -16.04 -10.03
CA VAL A 57 -5.79 -15.49 -11.37
C VAL A 57 -6.49 -14.14 -11.53
N LYS A 58 -7.76 -14.04 -11.11
CA LYS A 58 -8.50 -12.78 -11.12
C LYS A 58 -7.85 -11.73 -10.20
N TRP A 59 -7.39 -12.11 -9.00
CA TRP A 59 -6.72 -11.22 -8.05
C TRP A 59 -5.40 -10.68 -8.56
N LYS A 60 -4.58 -11.51 -9.18
CA LYS A 60 -3.34 -11.05 -9.79
C LYS A 60 -3.55 -10.09 -10.96
N ALA A 61 -4.73 -10.05 -11.58
CA ALA A 61 -5.08 -9.00 -12.53
C ALA A 61 -5.02 -7.59 -11.92
N TRP A 62 -5.36 -7.43 -10.64
CA TRP A 62 -5.21 -6.16 -9.92
C TRP A 62 -3.75 -5.68 -9.93
N GLU A 63 -2.80 -6.58 -9.73
CA GLU A 63 -1.36 -6.32 -9.79
C GLU A 63 -0.80 -6.25 -11.22
N GLY A 64 -1.65 -6.39 -12.23
CA GLY A 64 -1.31 -6.27 -13.64
C GLY A 64 -0.77 -7.55 -14.25
N TYR A 65 -1.02 -8.69 -13.61
CA TYR A 65 -0.76 -9.99 -14.22
C TYR A 65 -1.90 -10.40 -15.14
N TYR A 66 -1.56 -11.15 -16.19
CA TYR A 66 -2.54 -11.76 -17.08
C TYR A 66 -2.09 -13.18 -17.46
N PRO A 67 -3.03 -14.11 -17.72
CA PRO A 67 -2.70 -15.39 -18.33
C PRO A 67 -2.02 -15.17 -19.68
N GLU A 68 -0.88 -15.83 -19.90
CA GLU A 68 -0.11 -15.72 -21.16
C GLU A 68 -0.99 -15.95 -22.40
N GLU A 69 -1.95 -16.87 -22.31
CA GLU A 69 -2.88 -17.22 -23.40
C GLU A 69 -3.96 -16.16 -23.68
N GLU A 70 -4.25 -15.28 -22.72
CA GLU A 70 -5.34 -14.28 -22.79
C GLU A 70 -4.87 -12.88 -23.23
N GLY A 71 -3.56 -12.62 -23.13
CA GLY A 71 -2.95 -11.33 -23.47
C GLY A 71 -3.14 -10.22 -22.44
N PRO A 72 -2.44 -9.08 -22.60
CA PRO A 72 -2.34 -8.02 -21.59
C PRO A 72 -3.68 -7.33 -21.28
N ASP A 73 -4.62 -7.31 -22.23
CA ASP A 73 -5.94 -6.71 -22.05
C ASP A 73 -6.77 -7.45 -20.99
N TYR A 74 -6.45 -8.71 -20.69
CA TYR A 74 -7.10 -9.47 -19.62
C TYR A 74 -7.02 -8.74 -18.28
N ALA A 75 -5.84 -8.22 -17.94
CA ALA A 75 -5.64 -7.54 -16.67
C ALA A 75 -6.54 -6.31 -16.55
N ASP A 76 -6.65 -5.52 -17.63
CA ASP A 76 -7.46 -4.31 -17.66
C ASP A 76 -8.96 -4.65 -17.64
N ARG A 77 -9.41 -5.71 -18.34
CA ARG A 77 -10.80 -6.20 -18.28
C ARG A 77 -11.21 -6.57 -16.86
N TRP A 78 -10.38 -7.34 -16.14
CA TRP A 78 -10.69 -7.78 -14.78
C TRP A 78 -10.57 -6.66 -13.75
N ARG A 79 -9.59 -5.76 -13.91
CA ARG A 79 -9.57 -4.52 -13.13
C ARG A 79 -10.86 -3.76 -13.33
N ASN A 80 -11.24 -3.43 -14.57
CA ASN A 80 -12.48 -2.70 -14.85
C ASN A 80 -13.72 -3.41 -14.29
N TYR A 81 -13.79 -4.74 -14.40
CA TYR A 81 -14.85 -5.54 -13.77
C TYR A 81 -14.93 -5.32 -12.26
N TRP A 82 -13.80 -5.28 -11.56
CA TRP A 82 -13.74 -5.04 -10.11
C TRP A 82 -13.94 -3.59 -9.70
N LEU A 83 -13.51 -2.64 -10.53
CA LEU A 83 -13.72 -1.22 -10.32
C LEU A 83 -15.20 -0.83 -10.38
N ASN A 84 -16.00 -1.62 -11.08
CA ASN A 84 -17.46 -1.49 -11.11
C ASN A 84 -18.15 -1.98 -9.82
N ASN A 85 -17.40 -2.26 -8.74
CA ASN A 85 -17.84 -2.52 -7.35
C ASN A 85 -19.18 -3.25 -7.25
N PHE A 86 -19.18 -4.58 -7.11
CA PHE A 86 -20.35 -5.48 -6.95
C PHE A 86 -21.45 -4.94 -6.00
N PRO A 87 -22.40 -4.10 -6.46
CA PRO A 87 -23.30 -3.42 -5.53
C PRO A 87 -24.26 -4.40 -4.85
N GLU A 88 -24.53 -5.53 -5.48
CA GLU A 88 -25.32 -6.63 -4.94
C GLU A 88 -24.64 -7.36 -3.77
N LYS A 89 -23.32 -7.23 -3.64
CA LYS A 89 -22.51 -7.80 -2.54
C LYS A 89 -22.33 -6.82 -1.38
N ASN A 90 -22.77 -5.57 -1.53
CA ASN A 90 -22.68 -4.56 -0.46
C ASN A 90 -23.61 -4.89 0.69
N ILE A 91 -23.09 -4.85 1.91
CA ILE A 91 -23.90 -4.99 3.11
C ILE A 91 -24.32 -3.63 3.64
N SER A 92 -25.53 -3.55 4.22
CA SER A 92 -25.98 -2.38 4.97
C SER A 92 -25.04 -2.11 6.17
N PRO A 93 -24.85 -0.85 6.63
CA PRO A 93 -23.97 -0.47 7.76
C PRO A 93 -24.31 -1.11 9.13
N LYS A 94 -25.26 -2.05 9.20
CA LYS A 94 -25.46 -2.92 10.36
C LYS A 94 -24.33 -3.97 10.42
N ARG A 95 -23.14 -3.47 10.78
CA ARG A 95 -21.86 -4.09 11.13
C ARG A 95 -21.59 -5.52 10.60
N PRO A 96 -20.49 -5.76 9.84
CA PRO A 96 -20.08 -7.12 9.47
C PRO A 96 -19.94 -7.97 10.75
N THR A 97 -20.58 -9.14 10.84
CA THR A 97 -20.38 -10.05 11.99
C THR A 97 -19.07 -10.82 11.84
N TYR A 98 -18.54 -11.37 12.94
CA TYR A 98 -17.31 -12.18 12.83
C TYR A 98 -17.61 -13.46 12.03
N GLU A 99 -18.78 -14.05 12.28
CA GLU A 99 -19.31 -15.22 11.60
C GLU A 99 -19.44 -15.00 10.09
N LEU A 100 -19.93 -13.83 9.68
CA LEU A 100 -20.02 -13.46 8.27
C LEU A 100 -18.63 -13.43 7.62
N LEU A 101 -17.66 -12.77 8.24
CA LEU A 101 -16.30 -12.68 7.67
C LEU A 101 -15.64 -14.06 7.57
N ILE A 102 -15.83 -14.92 8.57
CA ILE A 102 -15.36 -16.31 8.54
C ILE A 102 -16.01 -17.09 7.40
N GLU A 103 -17.32 -16.98 7.23
CA GLU A 103 -18.04 -17.61 6.13
C GLU A 103 -17.55 -17.11 4.76
N THR A 104 -17.31 -15.80 4.61
CA THR A 104 -16.71 -15.23 3.39
C THR A 104 -15.33 -15.82 3.10
N VAL A 105 -14.48 -15.99 4.12
CA VAL A 105 -13.15 -16.60 3.96
C VAL A 105 -13.24 -18.06 3.54
N LYS A 106 -14.11 -18.85 4.18
CA LYS A 106 -14.37 -20.25 3.80
C LYS A 106 -14.88 -20.35 2.37
N ASN A 107 -15.77 -19.43 2.00
CA ASN A 107 -16.35 -19.37 0.67
C ASN A 107 -15.39 -18.79 -0.37
N ARG A 108 -14.18 -18.33 0.00
CA ARG A 108 -13.22 -17.74 -0.95
C ARG A 108 -13.86 -16.58 -1.74
N ASP A 109 -14.76 -15.82 -1.11
CA ASP A 109 -15.54 -14.76 -1.76
C ASP A 109 -14.78 -13.43 -1.73
N ILE A 110 -13.82 -13.30 -2.65
CA ILE A 110 -12.99 -12.09 -2.80
C ILE A 110 -13.82 -10.87 -3.22
N GLU A 111 -14.92 -11.09 -3.96
CA GLU A 111 -15.78 -10.03 -4.47
C GLU A 111 -16.50 -9.32 -3.32
N PHE A 112 -16.94 -10.07 -2.30
CA PHE A 112 -17.47 -9.50 -1.06
C PHE A 112 -16.46 -8.56 -0.39
N PHE A 113 -15.20 -8.96 -0.28
CA PHE A 113 -14.16 -8.15 0.35
C PHE A 113 -13.91 -6.87 -0.46
N ILE A 114 -13.79 -6.98 -1.79
CA ILE A 114 -13.62 -5.83 -2.69
C ILE A 114 -14.78 -4.85 -2.54
N ALA A 115 -16.03 -5.33 -2.61
CA ALA A 115 -17.23 -4.50 -2.53
C ALA A 115 -17.33 -3.73 -1.19
N ASN A 116 -16.83 -4.32 -0.11
CA ASN A 116 -16.96 -3.78 1.23
C ASN A 116 -15.64 -3.21 1.79
N ASN A 117 -14.62 -2.96 0.96
CA ASN A 117 -13.29 -2.51 1.41
C ASN A 117 -13.31 -1.26 2.30
N ASN A 118 -14.26 -0.34 2.07
CA ASN A 118 -14.45 0.90 2.80
C ASN A 118 -15.50 0.80 3.91
N THR A 119 -16.12 -0.37 4.11
CA THR A 119 -17.20 -0.55 5.09
C THR A 119 -16.63 -0.49 6.52
N PRO A 120 -17.07 0.49 7.35
CA PRO A 120 -16.57 0.63 8.71
C PRO A 120 -16.80 -0.64 9.55
N GLY A 121 -15.74 -1.09 10.23
CA GLY A 121 -15.79 -2.26 11.12
C GLY A 121 -15.24 -3.56 10.53
N ILE A 122 -15.05 -3.68 9.21
CA ILE A 122 -14.32 -4.83 8.64
C ILE A 122 -12.88 -4.83 9.17
N GLY A 123 -12.15 -3.71 9.05
CA GLY A 123 -10.78 -3.59 9.59
C GLY A 123 -10.67 -3.90 11.10
N ILE A 124 -11.60 -3.36 11.90
CA ILE A 124 -11.62 -3.58 13.36
C ILE A 124 -11.83 -5.06 13.68
N LYS A 125 -12.72 -5.76 12.97
CA LYS A 125 -12.98 -7.18 13.20
C LYS A 125 -11.91 -8.08 12.61
N SER A 126 -11.32 -7.70 11.49
CA SER A 126 -10.17 -8.39 10.89
C SER A 126 -8.98 -8.44 11.84
N ASN A 127 -8.82 -7.42 12.69
CA ASN A 127 -7.73 -7.30 13.68
C ASN A 127 -8.16 -7.71 15.11
N SER A 128 -9.37 -8.22 15.34
CA SER A 128 -9.86 -8.54 16.68
C SER A 128 -9.79 -10.03 16.99
N SER A 129 -9.08 -10.40 18.05
CA SER A 129 -9.06 -11.78 18.58
C SER A 129 -10.19 -12.09 19.58
N LYS A 130 -11.09 -11.13 19.86
CA LYS A 130 -12.14 -11.27 20.88
C LYS A 130 -13.17 -12.37 20.61
N SER A 131 -13.44 -12.67 19.35
CA SER A 131 -14.48 -13.62 18.93
C SER A 131 -13.91 -14.92 18.34
N GLY A 132 -12.59 -15.03 18.24
CA GLY A 132 -11.90 -16.12 17.56
C GLY A 132 -10.58 -15.64 16.96
N ASP A 133 -10.07 -16.38 15.99
CA ASP A 133 -8.87 -15.99 15.25
C ASP A 133 -9.12 -14.70 14.45
N PRO A 134 -8.22 -13.72 14.51
CA PRO A 134 -8.19 -12.60 13.57
C PRO A 134 -8.33 -13.09 12.12
N ILE A 135 -9.07 -12.37 11.27
CA ILE A 135 -9.48 -12.87 9.93
C ILE A 135 -8.28 -13.22 9.05
N LEU A 136 -7.18 -12.47 9.16
CA LEU A 136 -5.91 -12.81 8.48
C LEU A 136 -5.35 -14.16 8.94
N ILE A 137 -5.30 -14.40 10.25
CA ILE A 137 -4.81 -15.66 10.82
C ILE A 137 -5.74 -16.80 10.42
N TYR A 138 -7.05 -16.57 10.46
CA TYR A 138 -8.03 -17.55 10.02
C TYR A 138 -7.83 -17.94 8.55
N ALA A 139 -7.69 -16.96 7.65
CA ALA A 139 -7.45 -17.18 6.23
C ALA A 139 -6.14 -17.95 5.96
N ILE A 140 -5.09 -17.71 6.76
CA ILE A 140 -3.83 -18.48 6.70
C ILE A 140 -4.10 -19.94 7.10
N LYS A 141 -4.76 -20.17 8.23
CA LYS A 141 -5.08 -21.53 8.72
C LYS A 141 -5.95 -22.32 7.76
N THR A 142 -6.85 -21.66 7.02
CA THR A 142 -7.74 -22.29 6.03
C THR A 142 -7.18 -22.26 4.60
N LYS A 143 -5.93 -21.81 4.39
CA LYS A 143 -5.28 -21.75 3.07
C LYS A 143 -6.09 -20.94 2.05
N SER A 144 -6.77 -19.88 2.50
CA SER A 144 -7.46 -18.89 1.66
C SER A 144 -6.47 -17.85 1.16
N ILE A 145 -5.45 -18.30 0.43
CA ILE A 145 -4.23 -17.55 0.10
C ILE A 145 -4.49 -16.29 -0.74
N THR A 146 -5.51 -16.30 -1.60
CA THR A 146 -5.93 -15.13 -2.38
C THR A 146 -6.53 -14.06 -1.48
N ILE A 147 -7.29 -14.48 -0.47
CA ILE A 147 -7.82 -13.55 0.53
C ILE A 147 -6.67 -13.01 1.39
N VAL A 148 -5.71 -13.85 1.80
CA VAL A 148 -4.52 -13.38 2.53
C VAL A 148 -3.79 -12.30 1.73
N ASP A 149 -3.53 -12.55 0.44
CA ASP A 149 -2.89 -11.59 -0.47
C ASP A 149 -3.69 -10.28 -0.58
N TYR A 150 -5.01 -10.37 -0.75
CA TYR A 150 -5.90 -9.20 -0.75
C TYR A 150 -5.82 -8.39 0.55
N LEU A 151 -5.90 -9.05 1.71
CA LEU A 151 -5.91 -8.38 3.01
C LEU A 151 -4.59 -7.63 3.23
N LEU A 152 -3.46 -8.24 2.88
CA LEU A 152 -2.14 -7.60 2.93
C LEU A 152 -2.02 -6.41 1.98
N ASN A 153 -2.75 -6.42 0.87
CA ASN A 153 -2.66 -5.37 -0.15
C ASN A 153 -3.58 -4.17 0.11
N THR A 154 -4.67 -4.38 0.87
CA THR A 154 -5.78 -3.41 0.91
C THR A 154 -6.19 -2.99 2.31
N MET A 155 -5.81 -3.73 3.35
CA MET A 155 -6.23 -3.46 4.72
C MET A 155 -5.06 -3.04 5.59
N TRP A 156 -5.30 -2.10 6.49
CA TRP A 156 -4.38 -1.79 7.58
C TRP A 156 -4.43 -2.93 8.61
N LEU A 157 -3.50 -3.88 8.47
CA LEU A 157 -3.38 -5.02 9.37
C LEU A 157 -2.39 -4.73 10.49
N GLU A 158 -2.79 -5.01 11.73
CA GLU A 158 -1.92 -4.83 12.89
C GLU A 158 -1.04 -6.07 13.10
N ARG A 159 0.26 -5.92 12.87
CA ARG A 159 1.28 -6.96 13.00
C ARG A 159 1.41 -7.61 14.40
N THR A 160 0.98 -6.93 15.45
CA THR A 160 1.06 -7.40 16.84
C THR A 160 -0.13 -8.26 17.25
N ILE A 161 -1.12 -8.42 16.37
CA ILE A 161 -2.31 -9.18 16.65
C ILE A 161 -2.00 -10.67 16.65
N LYS A 162 -2.46 -11.33 17.72
CA LYS A 162 -2.23 -12.74 18.01
C LYS A 162 -3.57 -13.47 18.14
N ASP A 163 -3.56 -14.74 17.79
CA ASP A 163 -4.67 -15.64 18.04
C ASP A 163 -4.79 -16.03 19.53
N GLN A 164 -5.76 -16.90 19.83
CA GLN A 164 -6.01 -17.37 21.19
C GLN A 164 -4.85 -18.19 21.78
N ASN A 165 -3.97 -18.72 20.94
CA ASN A 165 -2.76 -19.45 21.35
C ASN A 165 -1.54 -18.53 21.47
N GLY A 166 -1.70 -17.21 21.27
CA GLY A 166 -0.62 -16.24 21.35
C GLY A 166 0.29 -16.20 20.11
N LEU A 167 -0.13 -16.82 19.00
CA LEU A 167 0.59 -16.86 17.73
C LEU A 167 0.08 -15.76 16.79
N SER A 168 1.00 -15.01 16.20
CA SER A 168 0.72 -14.04 15.14
C SER A 168 0.55 -14.71 13.78
N ALA A 169 0.07 -13.96 12.79
CA ALA A 169 0.01 -14.43 11.40
C ALA A 169 1.38 -14.89 10.87
N TRP A 170 2.44 -14.18 11.25
CA TRP A 170 3.80 -14.55 10.87
C TRP A 170 4.28 -15.85 11.52
N ASP A 171 3.94 -16.07 12.79
CA ASP A 171 4.31 -17.31 13.49
C ASP A 171 3.71 -18.53 12.77
N HIS A 172 2.46 -18.44 12.30
CA HIS A 172 1.83 -19.50 11.51
C HIS A 172 2.55 -19.74 10.18
N ILE A 173 2.96 -18.68 9.48
CA ILE A 173 3.70 -18.76 8.20
C ILE A 173 5.06 -19.43 8.39
N LEU A 174 5.82 -19.01 9.40
CA LEU A 174 7.14 -19.60 9.70
C LEU A 174 7.03 -21.06 10.13
N GLN A 175 6.06 -21.40 10.99
CA GLN A 175 5.85 -22.78 11.43
C GLN A 175 5.47 -23.69 10.25
N ALA A 176 4.65 -23.19 9.33
CA ALA A 176 4.29 -23.90 8.10
C ALA A 176 5.42 -23.93 7.05
N LYS A 177 6.46 -23.10 7.22
CA LYS A 177 7.50 -22.83 6.21
C LYS A 177 6.90 -22.43 4.86
N ASP A 178 5.88 -21.59 4.90
CA ASP A 178 5.14 -21.17 3.71
C ASP A 178 5.92 -20.10 2.94
N SER A 179 6.58 -20.52 1.87
CA SER A 179 7.44 -19.65 1.06
C SER A 179 6.65 -18.56 0.31
N TYR A 180 5.41 -18.84 -0.12
CA TYR A 180 4.59 -17.86 -0.84
C TYR A 180 4.10 -16.76 0.10
N LEU A 181 3.44 -17.15 1.20
CA LEU A 181 2.91 -16.18 2.17
C LEU A 181 4.05 -15.46 2.87
N GLY A 182 5.16 -16.14 3.13
CA GLY A 182 6.38 -15.53 3.66
C GLY A 182 6.96 -14.46 2.73
N TYR A 183 7.06 -14.75 1.43
CA TYR A 183 7.48 -13.78 0.43
C TYR A 183 6.52 -12.58 0.39
N LEU A 184 5.20 -12.83 0.35
CA LEU A 184 4.20 -11.75 0.37
C LEU A 184 4.32 -10.86 1.60
N PHE A 185 4.49 -11.43 2.80
CA PHE A 185 4.64 -10.67 4.03
C PHE A 185 5.90 -9.80 4.00
N LEU A 186 7.03 -10.36 3.57
CA LEU A 186 8.30 -9.64 3.50
C LEU A 186 8.29 -8.49 2.48
N GLU A 187 7.45 -8.56 1.46
CA GLU A 187 7.33 -7.54 0.41
C GLU A 187 6.22 -6.51 0.70
N LYS A 188 5.12 -6.91 1.35
CA LYS A 188 3.92 -6.06 1.51
C LYS A 188 3.75 -5.48 2.91
N VAL A 189 4.27 -6.13 3.96
CA VAL A 189 4.19 -5.62 5.32
C VAL A 189 5.36 -4.67 5.54
N VAL A 190 5.08 -3.38 5.38
CA VAL A 190 6.00 -2.29 5.69
C VAL A 190 6.55 -2.48 7.11
N LEU A 191 7.88 -2.47 7.26
CA LEU A 191 8.60 -2.68 8.53
C LEU A 191 8.41 -4.08 9.16
N PHE A 192 8.56 -5.15 8.38
CA PHE A 192 8.60 -6.52 8.89
C PHE A 192 10.01 -6.96 9.33
N GLY A 193 10.34 -6.77 10.61
CA GLY A 193 11.65 -7.15 11.18
C GLY A 193 12.80 -6.23 10.79
N THR A 194 13.95 -6.40 11.45
CA THR A 194 15.26 -5.82 11.08
C THR A 194 15.80 -6.45 9.79
N GLU A 195 16.82 -5.85 9.19
CA GLU A 195 17.44 -6.41 7.98
C GLU A 195 18.02 -7.81 8.24
N GLU A 196 18.65 -8.02 9.39
CA GLU A 196 19.20 -9.31 9.81
C GLU A 196 18.09 -10.35 10.04
N GLU A 197 16.99 -9.95 10.67
CA GLU A 197 15.82 -10.82 10.84
C GLU A 197 15.21 -11.20 9.49
N ARG A 198 15.06 -10.24 8.56
CA ARG A 198 14.54 -10.50 7.21
C ARG A 198 15.44 -11.44 6.42
N LYS A 199 16.77 -11.28 6.49
CA LYS A 199 17.74 -12.21 5.90
C LYS A 199 17.56 -13.62 6.47
N LYS A 200 17.46 -13.75 7.80
CA LYS A 200 17.20 -15.03 8.47
C LYS A 200 15.86 -15.66 8.03
N TYR A 201 14.79 -14.87 7.98
CA TYR A 201 13.47 -15.34 7.53
C TYR A 201 13.48 -15.82 6.09
N ARG A 202 14.16 -15.11 5.18
CA ARG A 202 14.32 -15.55 3.79
C ARG A 202 14.99 -16.91 3.70
N ILE A 203 16.05 -17.14 4.48
CA ILE A 203 16.74 -18.44 4.56
C ILE A 203 15.80 -19.53 5.09
N GLU A 204 15.10 -19.28 6.20
CA GLU A 204 14.18 -20.25 6.82
C GLU A 204 13.03 -20.66 5.90
N LEU A 205 12.59 -19.74 5.04
CA LEU A 205 11.51 -19.93 4.07
C LEU A 205 12.00 -20.43 2.69
N GLY A 206 13.31 -20.65 2.52
CA GLY A 206 13.90 -21.07 1.24
C GLY A 206 13.76 -20.03 0.12
N LEU A 207 13.67 -18.75 0.49
CA LEU A 207 13.61 -17.62 -0.43
C LEU A 207 15.03 -17.17 -0.79
N PRO A 208 15.23 -16.59 -2.00
CA PRO A 208 16.52 -16.00 -2.34
C PRO A 208 16.85 -14.87 -1.38
N GLU A 209 18.16 -14.73 -1.11
CA GLU A 209 18.67 -13.57 -0.40
C GLU A 209 18.17 -12.30 -1.05
N GLU A 210 17.79 -11.34 -0.20
CA GLU A 210 17.55 -9.99 -0.69
C GLU A 210 18.87 -9.53 -1.29
N LYS A 211 18.92 -9.30 -2.61
CA LYS A 211 20.09 -8.64 -3.18
C LYS A 211 20.22 -7.34 -2.40
N GLU A 212 21.33 -7.17 -1.69
CA GLU A 212 21.72 -5.85 -1.24
C GLU A 212 21.56 -4.95 -2.46
N THR A 213 20.71 -3.93 -2.35
CA THR A 213 20.87 -2.74 -3.18
C THR A 213 22.17 -2.06 -2.72
N SER A 214 23.30 -2.75 -2.89
CA SER A 214 24.62 -2.18 -2.82
C SER A 214 24.70 -1.23 -4.01
N SER A 215 24.74 0.04 -3.69
CA SER A 215 25.38 1.09 -4.46
C SER A 215 26.35 0.56 -5.53
N PHE A 216 26.07 0.91 -6.79
CA PHE A 216 26.98 0.97 -7.93
C PHE A 216 27.74 -0.31 -8.30
N GLU A 217 27.19 -1.07 -9.27
CA GLU A 217 28.01 -1.50 -10.40
C GLU A 217 27.84 -0.49 -11.52
N THR A 218 28.88 0.33 -11.68
CA THR A 218 29.03 1.28 -12.79
C THR A 218 29.83 0.60 -13.89
N GLN A 219 29.16 -0.04 -14.84
CA GLN A 219 29.68 -0.40 -16.17
C GLN A 219 28.43 -0.63 -17.06
N GLU A 220 28.16 0.03 -18.17
CA GLU A 220 28.87 1.01 -18.98
C GLU A 220 27.82 1.86 -19.74
N LYS A 221 28.31 3.02 -20.17
CA LYS A 221 27.75 4.03 -21.07
C LYS A 221 26.77 3.52 -22.15
N GLU A 222 25.71 4.30 -22.34
CA GLU A 222 24.71 4.41 -23.44
C GLU A 222 23.30 4.32 -22.83
N ASN A 223 22.44 5.33 -22.75
CA ASN A 223 22.25 6.57 -23.47
C ASN A 223 21.64 7.61 -22.51
N HIS A 224 22.19 8.83 -22.49
CA HIS A 224 21.41 10.00 -22.07
C HIS A 224 20.32 10.24 -23.13
N LYS A 225 19.11 9.73 -22.89
CA LYS A 225 17.85 10.20 -23.45
C LYS A 225 16.69 9.47 -22.75
N ASN A 226 15.83 10.24 -22.09
CA ASN A 226 14.55 9.88 -21.46
C ASN A 226 14.64 9.12 -20.12
N LYS A 227 14.85 9.83 -19.01
CA LYS A 227 14.53 9.31 -17.68
C LYS A 227 13.19 9.92 -17.24
N GLN A 228 12.10 9.25 -17.59
CA GLN A 228 10.73 9.63 -17.18
C GLN A 228 10.42 8.93 -15.85
N GLY A 229 9.93 9.65 -14.84
CA GLY A 229 9.58 9.12 -13.51
C GLY A 229 10.15 9.87 -12.30
N PHE A 230 9.52 9.71 -11.14
CA PHE A 230 9.93 10.31 -9.87
C PHE A 230 11.18 9.66 -9.28
N GLU A 231 12.17 10.46 -8.86
CA GLU A 231 13.36 9.99 -8.14
C GLU A 231 13.11 10.01 -6.62
N VAL A 232 12.40 8.99 -6.13
CA VAL A 232 11.93 8.88 -4.73
C VAL A 232 13.02 9.13 -3.68
N ASP A 233 14.23 8.62 -3.88
CA ASP A 233 15.33 8.79 -2.91
C ASP A 233 15.78 10.25 -2.80
N VAL A 234 15.83 10.97 -3.92
CA VAL A 234 16.21 12.39 -3.96
C VAL A 234 15.13 13.22 -3.30
N LEU A 235 13.86 12.98 -3.62
CA LEU A 235 12.72 13.66 -3.00
C LEU A 235 12.64 13.39 -1.49
N THR A 236 12.90 12.14 -1.07
CA THR A 236 12.97 11.76 0.35
C THR A 236 14.06 12.54 1.07
N ASN A 237 15.29 12.57 0.53
CA ASN A 237 16.40 13.27 1.15
C ASN A 237 16.17 14.78 1.20
N PHE A 238 15.56 15.36 0.17
CA PHE A 238 15.15 16.75 0.15
C PHE A 238 14.12 17.06 1.25
N ALA A 239 13.07 16.25 1.38
CA ALA A 239 12.08 16.40 2.44
C ALA A 239 12.70 16.27 3.85
N ILE A 240 13.62 15.33 4.06
CA ILE A 240 14.38 15.18 5.32
C ILE A 240 15.14 16.46 5.67
N GLN A 241 15.83 17.05 4.69
CA GLN A 241 16.59 18.29 4.90
C GLN A 241 15.66 19.42 5.31
N LYS A 242 14.54 19.60 4.60
CA LYS A 242 13.56 20.66 4.86
C LYS A 242 12.90 20.50 6.23
N ILE A 243 12.43 19.29 6.57
CA ILE A 243 11.85 18.99 7.90
C ILE A 243 12.88 19.21 9.01
N THR A 244 14.14 18.79 8.80
CA THR A 244 15.20 18.96 9.80
C THR A 244 15.55 20.43 10.03
N SER A 245 15.57 21.25 8.97
CA SER A 245 15.77 22.69 9.11
C SER A 245 14.60 23.33 9.84
N PHE A 246 13.38 23.04 9.38
CA PHE A 246 12.15 23.57 9.95
C PHE A 246 11.99 23.23 11.44
N ALA A 247 12.34 22.01 11.85
CA ALA A 247 12.29 21.59 13.24
C ALA A 247 13.21 22.41 14.18
N LYS A 248 14.32 22.96 13.67
CA LYS A 248 15.22 23.82 14.46
C LYS A 248 14.63 25.21 14.69
N ASP A 249 13.86 25.72 13.72
CA ASP A 249 13.31 27.07 13.76
C ASP A 249 11.97 27.13 14.51
N HIS A 250 11.32 25.98 14.71
CA HIS A 250 9.98 25.86 15.31
C HIS A 250 9.94 24.93 16.55
N VAL A 251 10.94 25.05 17.44
CA VAL A 251 11.04 24.21 18.64
C VAL A 251 9.92 24.42 19.67
N ASP A 252 9.29 25.60 19.65
CA ASP A 252 8.26 26.00 20.63
C ASP A 252 6.84 25.61 20.20
N GLU A 253 6.66 25.17 18.96
CA GLU A 253 5.35 24.82 18.39
C GLU A 253 5.07 23.32 18.48
N THR A 254 3.79 22.96 18.59
CA THR A 254 3.34 21.58 18.68
C THR A 254 2.64 21.19 17.39
N PHE A 255 3.30 20.35 16.58
CA PHE A 255 2.80 19.96 15.25
C PHE A 255 1.78 18.83 15.34
N TYR A 256 0.65 18.98 14.62
CA TYR A 256 -0.38 17.94 14.53
C TYR A 256 -0.50 17.34 13.12
N GLY A 257 0.10 17.97 12.11
CA GLY A 257 -0.09 17.56 10.72
C GLY A 257 1.17 17.73 9.88
N PHE A 258 1.45 16.72 9.08
CA PHE A 258 2.32 16.76 7.91
C PHE A 258 1.55 16.28 6.69
N ALA A 259 1.71 16.94 5.55
CA ALA A 259 1.07 16.53 4.31
C ALA A 259 1.98 16.73 3.11
N ILE A 260 1.91 15.81 2.15
CA ILE A 260 2.34 16.05 0.78
C ILE A 260 1.09 16.44 -0.01
N ASP A 261 1.01 17.69 -0.45
CA ASP A 261 -0.12 18.25 -1.20
C ASP A 261 0.38 18.70 -2.56
N ALA A 262 0.03 17.98 -3.61
CA ALA A 262 0.70 18.07 -4.90
C ALA A 262 2.24 17.94 -4.74
N SER A 263 3.00 18.87 -5.30
CA SER A 263 4.46 18.93 -5.12
C SER A 263 4.87 19.55 -3.77
N TYR A 264 3.95 20.06 -2.96
CA TYR A 264 4.27 20.81 -1.74
C TYR A 264 4.41 19.92 -0.51
N ILE A 265 5.40 20.28 0.32
CA ILE A 265 5.56 19.76 1.67
C ILE A 265 4.89 20.72 2.65
N LYS A 266 3.79 20.29 3.27
CA LYS A 266 2.94 21.10 4.15
C LYS A 266 3.00 20.61 5.59
N MET A 267 2.88 21.55 6.53
CA MET A 267 2.76 21.24 7.97
C MET A 267 1.84 22.21 8.69
N ASN A 268 1.30 21.78 9.82
CA ASN A 268 0.60 22.70 10.71
C ASN A 268 0.76 22.35 12.19
N SER A 269 0.76 23.41 13.01
CA SER A 269 0.84 23.34 14.46
C SER A 269 -0.49 23.68 15.11
N VAL A 270 -0.68 23.22 16.35
CA VAL A 270 -1.87 23.51 17.16
C VAL A 270 -2.00 25.02 17.35
N GLU A 271 -0.87 25.70 17.56
CA GLU A 271 -0.77 27.14 17.75
C GLU A 271 -1.13 27.91 16.47
N ALA A 272 -0.67 27.44 15.31
CA ALA A 272 -1.03 28.02 14.02
C ALA A 272 -2.51 27.82 13.70
N PHE A 273 -3.04 26.60 13.92
CA PHE A 273 -4.46 26.32 13.71
C PHE A 273 -5.37 27.15 14.60
N ALA A 274 -5.02 27.36 15.87
CA ALA A 274 -5.81 28.20 16.77
C ALA A 274 -5.97 29.63 16.24
N LYS A 275 -4.90 30.21 15.68
CA LYS A 275 -4.93 31.54 15.05
C LYS A 275 -5.81 31.56 13.81
N THR A 276 -5.65 30.57 12.92
CA THR A 276 -6.50 30.44 11.73
C THR A 276 -7.98 30.30 12.10
N LEU A 277 -8.29 29.49 13.12
CA LEU A 277 -9.65 29.29 13.60
C LEU A 277 -10.25 30.58 14.17
N GLU A 278 -9.50 31.32 14.98
CA GLU A 278 -9.94 32.61 15.53
C GLU A 278 -10.25 33.61 14.40
N GLU A 279 -9.35 33.75 13.42
CA GLU A 279 -9.56 34.61 12.26
C GLU A 279 -10.80 34.20 11.44
N TYR A 280 -11.02 32.89 11.26
CA TYR A 280 -12.12 32.37 10.45
C TYR A 280 -13.45 32.48 11.19
N GLN A 281 -13.48 32.29 12.51
CA GLN A 281 -14.66 32.52 13.34
C GLN A 281 -15.05 34.00 13.40
N LEU A 282 -14.07 34.92 13.38
CA LEU A 282 -14.34 36.36 13.29
C LEU A 282 -14.91 36.76 11.91
N LYS A 283 -14.37 36.21 10.83
CA LYS A 283 -14.82 36.53 9.45
C LYS A 283 -16.13 35.84 9.07
N TRP A 284 -16.32 34.60 9.50
CA TRP A 284 -17.45 33.74 9.13
C TRP A 284 -17.98 32.97 10.35
N PRO A 285 -18.64 33.66 11.31
CA PRO A 285 -19.01 33.08 12.59
C PRO A 285 -19.88 31.83 12.48
N ASN A 286 -20.79 31.77 11.50
CA ASN A 286 -21.69 30.62 11.31
C ASN A 286 -21.06 29.45 10.54
N ASN A 287 -19.83 29.59 10.02
CA ASN A 287 -19.18 28.56 9.21
C ASN A 287 -18.14 27.74 9.98
N TYR A 288 -17.81 28.13 11.22
CA TYR A 288 -16.81 27.47 12.06
C TYR A 288 -17.22 27.44 13.55
N ASP A 289 -18.53 27.35 13.81
CA ASP A 289 -19.16 27.38 15.13
C ASP A 289 -19.41 25.99 15.75
N THR A 290 -19.31 24.91 14.97
CA THR A 290 -19.53 23.54 15.47
C THR A 290 -18.24 22.70 15.44
N PRO A 291 -18.10 21.69 16.32
CA PRO A 291 -16.95 20.80 16.33
C PRO A 291 -16.65 20.15 14.97
N GLU A 292 -17.68 19.78 14.20
CA GLU A 292 -17.52 19.14 12.88
C GLU A 292 -16.92 20.13 11.87
N LYS A 293 -17.36 21.39 11.89
CA LYS A 293 -16.83 22.44 11.00
C LYS A 293 -15.40 22.81 11.37
N ILE A 294 -15.09 22.89 12.67
CA ILE A 294 -13.74 23.12 13.19
C ILE A 294 -12.82 21.98 12.78
N GLN A 295 -13.27 20.72 12.92
CA GLN A 295 -12.49 19.56 12.52
C GLN A 295 -12.26 19.52 11.00
N LYS A 296 -13.26 19.92 10.19
CA LYS A 296 -13.11 20.05 8.74
C LYS A 296 -12.04 21.10 8.38
N LEU A 297 -12.02 22.24 9.06
CA LEU A 297 -10.97 23.25 8.89
C LEU A 297 -9.59 22.71 9.29
N LYS A 298 -9.49 22.01 10.43
CA LYS A 298 -8.24 21.41 10.91
C LYS A 298 -7.60 20.46 9.89
N ASN A 299 -8.45 19.73 9.16
CA ASN A 299 -8.04 18.76 8.14
C ASN A 299 -7.88 19.38 6.73
N ASN A 300 -8.22 20.66 6.54
CA ASN A 300 -8.04 21.31 5.24
C ASN A 300 -6.59 21.76 5.05
N VAL A 301 -5.80 20.97 4.31
CA VAL A 301 -4.38 21.24 4.07
C VAL A 301 -4.13 22.55 3.33
N GLY A 302 -5.08 23.00 2.50
CA GLY A 302 -5.00 24.29 1.82
C GLY A 302 -4.99 25.50 2.78
N ASP A 303 -5.55 25.35 3.99
CA ASP A 303 -5.55 26.38 5.05
C ASP A 303 -4.39 26.20 6.05
N TRP A 304 -3.51 25.21 5.85
CA TRP A 304 -2.37 25.01 6.74
C TRP A 304 -1.33 26.11 6.56
N LYS A 305 -0.75 26.56 7.68
CA LYS A 305 0.12 27.74 7.70
C LYS A 305 1.44 27.52 6.97
N TYR A 306 2.05 26.34 7.12
CA TYR A 306 3.44 26.14 6.71
C TYR A 306 3.53 25.36 5.40
N THR A 307 4.23 25.95 4.44
CA THR A 307 4.79 25.27 3.27
C THR A 307 6.31 25.24 3.45
N LEU A 308 6.86 24.05 3.66
CA LEU A 308 8.29 23.87 3.97
C LEU A 308 9.15 23.95 2.71
N ALA A 309 8.64 23.39 1.60
CA ALA A 309 9.26 23.40 0.29
C ALA A 309 8.27 22.93 -0.78
N ASP A 310 8.66 23.14 -2.02
CA ASP A 310 8.09 22.51 -3.20
C ASP A 310 9.10 21.50 -3.78
N PHE A 311 8.68 20.29 -4.11
CA PHE A 311 9.54 19.30 -4.77
C PHE A 311 10.03 19.76 -6.14
N ILE A 312 9.33 20.68 -6.80
CA ILE A 312 9.75 21.29 -8.07
C ILE A 312 11.06 22.09 -7.89
N GLU A 313 11.41 22.53 -6.67
CA GLU A 313 12.71 23.15 -6.36
C GLU A 313 13.90 22.21 -6.67
N THR A 314 13.66 20.91 -6.77
CA THR A 314 14.69 19.92 -7.13
C THR A 314 14.90 19.80 -8.64
N CYS A 315 14.03 20.40 -9.45
CA CYS A 315 14.06 20.37 -10.91
C CYS A 315 14.79 21.58 -11.48
N ASN A 316 15.33 21.44 -12.69
CA ASN A 316 15.95 22.52 -13.44
C ASN A 316 15.30 22.63 -14.82
N GLU A 317 15.14 23.86 -15.31
CA GLU A 317 14.69 24.12 -16.66
C GLU A 317 15.80 23.77 -17.66
N ASN A 318 15.49 22.92 -18.64
CA ASN A 318 16.42 22.58 -19.71
C ASN A 318 16.43 23.65 -20.83
N GLU A 319 17.27 23.47 -21.86
CA GLU A 319 17.42 24.44 -22.96
C GLU A 319 16.12 24.69 -23.77
N ASP A 320 15.16 23.76 -23.69
CA ASP A 320 13.86 23.81 -24.37
C ASP A 320 12.73 24.39 -23.46
N GLY A 321 13.06 24.83 -22.25
CA GLY A 321 12.10 25.38 -21.29
C GLY A 321 11.28 24.34 -20.53
N ILE A 322 11.71 23.07 -20.55
CA ILE A 322 11.03 21.96 -19.87
C ILE A 322 11.70 21.75 -18.51
N MET A 323 10.89 21.68 -17.45
CA MET A 323 11.36 21.37 -16.10
C MET A 323 11.71 19.89 -16.00
N GLU A 324 13.00 19.59 -15.89
CA GLU A 324 13.52 18.23 -15.71
C GLU A 324 14.10 18.07 -14.31
N GLY A 325 13.75 16.98 -13.63
CA GLY A 325 14.34 16.68 -12.34
C GLY A 325 13.68 15.54 -11.59
N PRO A 326 13.99 15.40 -10.29
CA PRO A 326 13.50 14.34 -9.42
C PRO A 326 11.98 14.26 -9.29
N PHE A 327 11.27 15.36 -9.54
CA PHE A 327 9.81 15.42 -9.53
C PHE A 327 9.28 15.49 -10.96
N ASP A 328 8.52 14.47 -11.37
CA ASP A 328 7.97 14.38 -12.73
C ASP A 328 6.61 15.08 -12.78
N GLU A 329 6.63 16.31 -13.29
CA GLU A 329 5.44 17.18 -13.39
C GLU A 329 4.40 16.62 -14.36
N GLU A 330 4.82 16.01 -15.47
CA GLU A 330 3.86 15.40 -16.42
C GLU A 330 3.09 14.24 -15.81
N LEU A 331 3.76 13.41 -14.98
CA LEU A 331 3.11 12.33 -14.27
C LEU A 331 2.22 12.84 -13.12
N TYR A 332 2.58 13.95 -12.50
CA TYR A 332 1.69 14.64 -11.57
C TYR A 332 0.46 15.22 -12.29
N ASP A 333 0.62 15.88 -13.43
CA ASP A 333 -0.49 16.41 -14.22
C ASP A 333 -1.44 15.30 -14.68
N LYS A 334 -0.90 14.16 -15.12
CA LYS A 334 -1.70 12.97 -15.41
C LYS A 334 -2.46 12.49 -14.19
N HIS A 335 -1.84 12.50 -13.01
CA HIS A 335 -2.51 12.18 -11.75
C HIS A 335 -3.62 13.18 -11.42
N TYR A 336 -3.35 14.47 -11.49
CA TYR A 336 -4.29 15.55 -11.18
C TYR A 336 -5.56 15.47 -12.04
N ASN A 337 -5.40 15.14 -13.33
CA ASN A 337 -6.51 15.00 -14.26
C ASN A 337 -7.17 13.60 -14.22
N ALA A 338 -6.66 12.68 -13.42
CA ALA A 338 -7.20 11.34 -13.28
C ALA A 338 -8.40 11.34 -12.31
N ASN A 339 -9.32 10.38 -12.48
CA ASN A 339 -10.38 10.19 -11.50
C ASN A 339 -9.85 9.62 -10.17
N ASP A 340 -10.63 9.70 -9.08
CA ASP A 340 -10.25 9.28 -7.72
C ASP A 340 -9.57 7.91 -7.64
N LEU A 341 -9.95 7.00 -8.53
CA LEU A 341 -9.48 5.64 -8.54
C LEU A 341 -8.14 5.48 -9.30
N GLU A 342 -8.00 6.19 -10.41
CA GLU A 342 -6.74 6.30 -11.14
C GLU A 342 -5.70 7.04 -10.29
N GLN A 343 -6.12 8.08 -9.56
CA GLN A 343 -5.28 8.83 -8.63
C GLN A 343 -4.62 7.89 -7.61
N LYS A 344 -5.37 6.99 -6.98
CA LYS A 344 -4.86 6.01 -6.00
C LYS A 344 -3.71 5.14 -6.51
N ASN A 345 -3.69 4.84 -7.81
CA ASN A 345 -2.74 3.90 -8.40
C ASN A 345 -1.71 4.54 -9.32
N SER A 346 -1.83 5.85 -9.56
CA SER A 346 -0.91 6.64 -10.38
C SER A 346 0.54 6.54 -9.93
N GLU A 347 1.46 6.82 -10.84
CA GLU A 347 2.90 6.84 -10.56
C GLU A 347 3.26 7.88 -9.49
N TYR A 348 2.63 9.06 -9.56
CA TYR A 348 2.73 10.09 -8.51
C TYR A 348 2.29 9.55 -7.15
N SER A 349 1.13 8.90 -7.05
CA SER A 349 0.64 8.40 -5.76
C SER A 349 1.56 7.34 -5.17
N ARG A 350 2.07 6.42 -6.00
CA ARG A 350 3.06 5.42 -5.57
C ARG A 350 4.35 6.09 -5.10
N ALA A 351 4.88 7.05 -5.86
CA ALA A 351 6.11 7.75 -5.53
C ALA A 351 5.97 8.54 -4.22
N MET A 352 4.91 9.32 -4.05
CA MET A 352 4.70 10.13 -2.84
C MET A 352 4.41 9.27 -1.61
N ASN A 353 3.73 8.13 -1.77
CA ASN A 353 3.55 7.16 -0.69
C ASN A 353 4.88 6.54 -0.25
N LEU A 354 5.79 6.28 -1.20
CA LEU A 354 7.14 5.81 -0.88
C LEU A 354 7.96 6.90 -0.18
N VAL A 355 7.91 8.14 -0.65
CA VAL A 355 8.55 9.29 0.04
C VAL A 355 8.02 9.40 1.48
N LEU A 356 6.71 9.40 1.67
CA LEU A 356 6.09 9.48 3.00
C LEU A 356 6.51 8.31 3.89
N SER A 357 6.50 7.09 3.36
CA SER A 357 6.96 5.89 4.08
C SER A 357 8.41 6.05 4.52
N ASN A 358 9.31 6.46 3.62
CA ASN A 358 10.72 6.67 3.94
C ASN A 358 10.91 7.72 5.06
N LEU A 359 10.13 8.79 5.08
CA LEU A 359 10.17 9.82 6.14
C LEU A 359 9.77 9.24 7.51
N ILE A 360 8.71 8.42 7.53
CA ILE A 360 8.23 7.73 8.73
C ILE A 360 9.28 6.72 9.22
N GLU A 361 9.83 5.89 8.32
CA GLU A 361 10.83 4.87 8.64
C GLU A 361 12.11 5.48 9.22
N LYS A 362 12.57 6.59 8.64
CA LYS A 362 13.72 7.36 9.13
C LYS A 362 13.40 8.17 10.39
N LYS A 363 12.18 8.05 10.93
CA LYS A 363 11.69 8.69 12.16
C LYS A 363 11.91 10.20 12.16
N ILE A 364 11.79 10.84 11.00
CA ILE A 364 12.19 12.24 10.86
C ILE A 364 11.34 13.18 11.72
N PHE A 365 10.06 12.83 11.91
CA PHE A 365 9.12 13.61 12.71
C PHE A 365 9.43 13.62 14.21
N GLN A 366 10.29 12.72 14.72
CA GLN A 366 10.76 12.77 16.12
C GLN A 366 11.62 14.00 16.42
N LYS A 367 12.10 14.69 15.38
CA LYS A 367 12.80 15.97 15.52
C LYS A 367 11.88 17.13 15.86
N LEU A 368 10.57 16.95 15.64
CA LEU A 368 9.53 17.94 15.94
C LEU A 368 8.87 17.60 17.27
N LYS A 369 8.38 18.63 17.96
CA LYS A 369 7.42 18.44 19.04
C LYS A 369 6.05 18.17 18.41
N THR A 370 5.55 16.95 18.53
CA THR A 370 4.29 16.52 17.92
C THR A 370 3.16 16.36 18.94
N SER A 371 1.92 16.55 18.51
CA SER A 371 0.74 16.25 19.32
C SER A 371 0.45 14.74 19.36
N PRO A 372 -0.32 14.23 20.34
CA PRO A 372 -0.69 12.82 20.40
C PRO A 372 -1.49 12.32 19.19
N ASP A 373 -2.20 13.23 18.51
CA ASP A 373 -3.00 13.00 17.30
C ASP A 373 -2.25 13.37 16.02
N PHE A 374 -0.91 13.48 16.07
CA PHE A 374 -0.12 13.83 14.89
C PHE A 374 -0.36 12.86 13.75
N ASN A 375 -0.64 13.41 12.57
CA ASN A 375 -0.90 12.64 11.36
C ASN A 375 0.00 13.09 10.20
N SER A 376 0.40 12.15 9.37
CA SER A 376 1.20 12.38 8.16
C SER A 376 0.57 11.67 6.97
N PHE A 377 0.21 12.38 5.91
CA PHE A 377 -0.53 11.82 4.79
C PHE A 377 -0.21 12.51 3.46
N LYS A 378 -0.67 11.94 2.36
CA LYS A 378 -0.71 12.60 1.05
C LYS A 378 -2.13 13.11 0.81
N VAL A 379 -2.27 14.31 0.26
CA VAL A 379 -3.56 14.85 -0.18
C VAL A 379 -3.88 14.27 -1.56
N GLU A 380 -5.09 13.77 -1.72
CA GLU A 380 -5.68 13.46 -3.02
C GLU A 380 -6.57 14.63 -3.44
N HIS A 381 -6.54 14.98 -4.73
CA HIS A 381 -7.42 16.02 -5.24
C HIS A 381 -8.81 15.42 -5.51
N ASN A 382 -9.74 15.66 -4.58
CA ASN A 382 -11.15 15.33 -4.75
C ASN A 382 -11.91 16.61 -5.15
N TYR A 383 -12.19 16.79 -6.44
CA TYR A 383 -13.09 17.85 -6.93
C TYR A 383 -14.48 17.31 -7.28
#